data_AF-A0A1F5AHL9-F1
#
_entry.id   AF-A0A1F5AHL9-F1
#
_cell.length_a   1.000
_cell.length_b   1.000
_cell.length_c   1.000
_cell.angle_alpha   90.00
_cell.angle_beta   90.00
_cell.angle_gamma   90.00
#
_symmetry.space_group_name_H-M   'P 1'
#
loop_
_entity.id
_entity.type
_entity.pdbx_description
1 polymer ?
#
loop_
_entity_poly.entity_id
_entity_poly.type
_entity_poly.pdbx_seq_one_letter_code
_entity_poly.pdbx_strand_id
1 'polypeptide(L)'
;MTTSNPVGAALSIFAGLMLGAFAMPMKKVKVWAWEHTWLVFSLVALIVMPLIMAFATIPDLTAVWAETNPRVLLAVAGFAALWGFASITYGLGVKLAGIAIANSIILGLNSAIGSILPIILYSPEKFLTGQGIGVTIAVAVMIAGIIMCARAGFLRDRDRARQSGEKEKAAKSDAKKGLLICFASGILGSSFNFAMINGKPIEKIAVAHGASPTYATNATWPVALTAGCLVAIVYCLFLMVKNKNGRDF
;
A
#
# COMPACT_ATOMS: atom_id res chain seq x y z
N MET A 1 -16.03 12.00 -24.16
CA MET A 1 -14.77 11.65 -24.87
C MET A 1 -13.63 11.75 -23.87
N THR A 2 -13.15 10.63 -23.35
CA THR A 2 -11.94 10.59 -22.51
C THR A 2 -10.74 10.72 -23.43
N THR A 3 -10.14 11.89 -23.51
CA THR A 3 -8.82 12.06 -24.11
C THR A 3 -7.87 11.15 -23.36
N SER A 4 -7.40 10.08 -24.02
CA SER A 4 -6.29 9.27 -23.54
C SER A 4 -5.08 10.19 -23.46
N ASN A 5 -4.83 10.78 -22.29
CA ASN A 5 -3.68 11.65 -22.09
C ASN A 5 -2.43 10.74 -22.00
N PRO A 6 -1.58 10.68 -23.04
CA PRO A 6 -0.43 9.78 -23.06
C PRO A 6 0.52 10.08 -21.90
N VAL A 7 0.55 11.33 -21.43
CA VAL A 7 1.30 11.75 -20.25
C VAL A 7 0.77 11.05 -18.99
N GLY A 8 -0.55 10.98 -18.81
CA GLY A 8 -1.17 10.30 -17.67
C GLY A 8 -0.85 8.80 -17.65
N ALA A 9 -0.88 8.15 -18.82
CA ALA A 9 -0.48 6.74 -18.95
C ALA A 9 1.02 6.54 -18.64
N ALA A 10 1.89 7.38 -19.20
CA ALA A 10 3.33 7.33 -18.95
C ALA A 10 3.67 7.54 -17.45
N LEU A 11 3.03 8.52 -16.81
CA LEU A 11 3.19 8.79 -15.38
C LEU A 11 2.70 7.61 -14.52
N SER A 12 1.60 6.95 -14.93
CA SER A 12 1.08 5.78 -14.22
C SER A 12 2.03 4.58 -14.29
N ILE A 13 2.64 4.35 -15.47
CA ILE A 13 3.67 3.31 -15.65
C ILE A 13 4.90 3.63 -14.80
N PHE A 14 5.36 4.88 -14.84
CA PHE A 14 6.50 5.33 -14.04
C PHE A 14 6.25 5.18 -12.54
N ALA A 15 5.05 5.56 -12.06
CA ALA A 15 4.64 5.36 -10.68
C ALA A 15 4.63 3.86 -10.31
N GLY A 16 4.15 2.98 -11.19
CA GLY A 16 4.19 1.54 -11.00
C GLY A 16 5.61 0.99 -10.89
N LEU A 17 6.54 1.47 -11.72
CA LEU A 17 7.97 1.10 -11.64
C LEU A 17 8.59 1.53 -10.32
N MET A 18 8.34 2.77 -9.88
CA MET A 18 8.81 3.27 -8.57
C MET A 18 8.22 2.46 -7.41
N LEU A 19 6.92 2.13 -7.46
CA LEU A 19 6.24 1.31 -6.47
C LEU A 19 6.73 -0.15 -6.46
N GLY A 20 7.21 -0.68 -7.58
CA GLY A 20 7.87 -2.00 -7.60
C GLY A 20 9.29 -1.96 -7.03
N ALA A 21 9.99 -0.84 -7.21
CA ALA A 21 11.41 -0.68 -6.87
C ALA A 21 11.66 -0.13 -5.46
N PHE A 22 10.68 0.47 -4.78
CA PHE A 22 10.90 1.20 -3.51
C PHE A 22 11.56 0.38 -2.40
N ALA A 23 11.34 -0.94 -2.36
CA ALA A 23 11.93 -1.83 -1.37
C ALA A 23 13.34 -2.32 -1.74
N MET A 24 13.82 -2.05 -2.96
CA MET A 24 15.15 -2.45 -3.43
C MET A 24 16.30 -1.73 -2.70
N PRO A 25 16.26 -0.39 -2.49
CA PRO A 25 17.30 0.31 -1.74
C PRO A 25 17.49 -0.21 -0.32
N MET A 26 16.43 -0.71 0.34
CA MET A 26 16.51 -1.26 1.70
C MET A 26 17.47 -2.44 1.80
N LYS A 27 17.68 -3.20 0.72
CA LYS A 27 18.68 -4.29 0.69
C LYS A 27 20.13 -3.79 0.68
N LYS A 28 20.35 -2.53 0.31
CA LYS A 28 21.68 -1.91 0.25
C LYS A 28 22.04 -1.18 1.55
N VAL A 29 21.06 -0.89 2.40
CA VAL A 29 21.29 -0.34 3.74
C VAL A 29 21.83 -1.46 4.63
N LYS A 30 23.14 -1.44 4.90
CA LYS A 30 23.83 -2.45 5.70
C LYS A 30 24.06 -2.05 7.15
N VAL A 31 24.00 -0.75 7.44
CA VAL A 31 24.38 -0.19 8.74
C VAL A 31 23.18 -0.17 9.70
N TRP A 32 21.99 0.12 9.18
CA TRP A 32 20.78 0.21 10.00
C TRP A 32 20.02 -1.10 10.04
N ALA A 33 19.47 -1.40 11.22
CA ALA A 33 18.45 -2.43 11.35
C ALA A 33 17.20 -2.04 10.54
N TRP A 34 16.37 -3.04 10.24
CA TRP A 34 15.18 -2.87 9.40
C TRP A 34 14.22 -1.82 9.98
N GLU A 35 13.98 -1.84 11.29
CA GLU A 35 13.09 -0.94 12.02
C GLU A 35 13.53 0.53 11.96
N HIS A 36 14.83 0.80 11.88
CA HIS A 36 15.38 2.16 11.75
C HIS A 36 15.16 2.69 10.33
N THR A 37 15.52 1.87 9.33
CA THR A 37 15.31 2.20 7.92
C THR A 37 13.83 2.41 7.61
N TRP A 38 12.97 1.53 8.12
CA TRP A 38 11.52 1.60 7.92
C TRP A 38 10.89 2.78 8.65
N LEU A 39 11.37 3.12 9.86
CA LEU A 39 10.90 4.30 10.59
C LEU A 39 11.19 5.59 9.83
N VAL A 40 12.45 5.78 9.40
CA VAL A 40 12.85 6.99 8.65
C VAL A 40 12.06 7.09 7.35
N PHE A 41 11.93 5.98 6.61
CA PHE A 41 11.08 5.93 5.42
C PHE A 41 9.63 6.32 5.73
N SER A 42 9.04 5.77 6.79
CA SER A 42 7.64 6.02 7.15
C SER A 42 7.42 7.50 7.53
N LEU A 43 8.33 8.10 8.29
CA LEU A 43 8.24 9.52 8.66
C LEU A 43 8.37 10.42 7.42
N VAL A 44 9.39 10.21 6.60
CA VAL A 44 9.66 11.09 5.46
C VAL A 44 8.63 10.89 4.34
N ALA A 45 8.38 9.64 3.92
CA ALA A 45 7.54 9.35 2.77
C ALA A 45 6.04 9.43 3.08
N LEU A 46 5.60 9.11 4.31
CA LEU A 46 4.18 9.02 4.66
C LEU A 46 3.67 10.20 5.50
N ILE A 47 4.55 11.00 6.09
CA ILE A 47 4.14 12.20 6.85
C ILE A 47 4.66 13.46 6.19
N VAL A 48 5.99 13.59 6.07
CA VAL A 48 6.61 14.84 5.59
C VAL A 48 6.21 15.16 4.15
N MET A 49 6.41 14.21 3.22
CA MET A 49 6.12 14.43 1.80
C MET A 49 4.62 14.76 1.53
N PRO A 50 3.64 14.00 2.08
CA PRO A 50 2.23 14.33 1.88
C PRO A 50 1.83 15.66 2.48
N LEU A 51 2.36 16.04 3.64
CA LEU A 51 2.10 17.34 4.25
C LEU A 51 2.64 18.47 3.39
N ILE A 52 3.89 18.37 2.90
CA ILE A 52 4.47 19.35 1.98
C ILE A 52 3.57 19.51 0.74
N MET A 53 3.16 18.39 0.14
CA MET A 53 2.30 18.43 -1.05
C MET A 53 0.94 19.05 -0.74
N ALA A 54 0.35 18.74 0.42
CA ALA A 54 -0.93 19.30 0.81
C ALA A 54 -0.87 20.81 1.04
N PHE A 55 0.11 21.29 1.82
CA PHE A 55 0.29 22.73 2.05
C PHE A 55 0.69 23.49 0.78
N ALA A 56 1.39 22.84 -0.16
CA ALA A 56 1.75 23.45 -1.44
C ALA A 56 0.59 23.54 -2.44
N THR A 57 -0.48 22.76 -2.26
CA THR A 57 -1.54 22.61 -3.30
C THR A 57 -2.95 22.91 -2.83
N ILE A 58 -3.20 22.90 -1.51
CA ILE A 58 -4.53 23.14 -0.93
C ILE A 58 -4.52 24.49 -0.20
N PRO A 59 -5.27 25.49 -0.70
CA PRO A 59 -5.52 26.72 0.04
C PRO A 59 -6.24 26.41 1.35
N ASP A 60 -5.87 27.13 2.42
CA ASP A 60 -6.51 27.03 3.74
C ASP A 60 -6.72 25.60 4.26
N LEU A 61 -5.73 24.72 4.04
CA LEU A 61 -5.78 23.29 4.38
C LEU A 61 -6.24 23.01 5.82
N THR A 62 -5.82 23.85 6.78
CA THR A 62 -6.22 23.71 8.19
C THR A 62 -7.71 23.99 8.39
N ALA A 63 -8.29 24.96 7.67
CA ALA A 63 -9.72 25.24 7.68
C ALA A 63 -10.51 24.10 7.02
N VAL A 64 -10.00 23.53 5.92
CA VAL A 64 -10.59 22.36 5.27
C VAL A 64 -10.73 21.20 6.26
N TRP A 65 -9.69 20.90 7.04
CA TRP A 65 -9.78 19.84 8.05
C TRP A 65 -10.68 20.21 9.22
N ALA A 66 -10.70 21.47 9.65
CA ALA A 66 -11.56 21.93 10.74
C ALA A 66 -13.06 21.88 10.37
N GLU A 67 -13.40 22.16 9.12
CA GLU A 67 -14.77 22.10 8.59
C GLU A 67 -15.21 20.65 8.28
N THR A 68 -14.25 19.75 8.05
CA THR A 68 -14.54 18.36 7.77
C THR A 68 -15.24 17.69 8.96
N ASN A 69 -16.37 17.03 8.68
CA ASN A 69 -17.08 16.23 9.69
C ASN A 69 -16.12 15.22 10.36
N PRO A 70 -15.98 15.20 11.70
CA PRO A 70 -15.06 14.30 12.39
C PRO A 70 -15.26 12.81 12.07
N ARG A 71 -16.49 12.39 11.75
CA ARG A 71 -16.78 11.00 11.34
C ARG A 71 -16.09 10.63 10.03
N VAL A 72 -15.93 11.58 9.11
CA VAL A 72 -15.20 11.39 7.85
C VAL A 72 -13.71 11.22 8.14
N LEU A 73 -13.13 12.10 8.96
CA LEU A 73 -11.72 12.00 9.36
C LEU A 73 -11.43 10.67 10.06
N LEU A 74 -12.30 10.25 10.98
CA LEU A 74 -12.19 8.97 11.69
C LEU A 74 -12.32 7.76 10.75
N ALA A 75 -13.23 7.81 9.77
CA ALA A 75 -13.35 6.73 8.78
C ALA A 75 -12.08 6.61 7.92
N VAL A 76 -11.57 7.74 7.41
CA VAL A 76 -10.31 7.78 6.65
C VAL A 76 -9.16 7.24 7.49
N ALA A 77 -9.01 7.73 8.71
CA ALA A 77 -7.96 7.30 9.62
C ALA A 77 -8.06 5.82 9.99
N GLY A 78 -9.28 5.30 10.25
CA GLY A 78 -9.52 3.91 10.61
C GLY A 78 -9.17 2.94 9.49
N PHE A 79 -9.61 3.22 8.26
CA PHE A 79 -9.24 2.40 7.10
C PHE A 79 -7.74 2.50 6.80
N ALA A 80 -7.14 3.67 6.94
CA ALA A 80 -5.71 3.80 6.71
C ALA A 80 -4.86 3.15 7.82
N ALA A 81 -5.36 3.09 9.06
CA ALA A 81 -4.73 2.31 10.13
C ALA A 81 -4.74 0.80 9.83
N LEU A 82 -5.83 0.27 9.26
CA LEU A 82 -5.89 -1.12 8.78
C LEU A 82 -4.81 -1.39 7.70
N TRP A 83 -4.60 -0.44 6.80
CA TRP A 83 -3.48 -0.49 5.85
C TRP A 83 -2.12 -0.41 6.55
N GLY A 84 -2.00 0.36 7.63
CA GLY A 84 -0.81 0.37 8.49
C GLY A 84 -0.43 -1.02 9.00
N PHE A 85 -1.41 -1.85 9.42
CA PHE A 85 -1.16 -3.25 9.77
C PHE A 85 -0.74 -4.11 8.56
N ALA A 86 -1.26 -3.81 7.37
CA ALA A 86 -0.82 -4.44 6.12
C ALA A 86 0.67 -4.17 5.85
N SER A 87 1.17 -2.97 6.19
CA SER A 87 2.58 -2.60 6.02
C SER A 87 3.53 -3.41 6.91
N ILE A 88 3.09 -3.77 8.13
CA ILE A 88 3.84 -4.63 9.05
C ILE A 88 3.94 -6.04 8.49
N THR A 89 2.80 -6.61 8.08
CA THR A 89 2.74 -7.96 7.48
C THR A 89 3.45 -8.02 6.12
N TYR A 90 3.52 -6.90 5.39
CA TYR A 90 4.33 -6.77 4.18
C TYR A 90 5.82 -7.03 4.46
N GLY A 91 6.40 -6.41 5.49
CA GLY A 91 7.79 -6.63 5.86
C GLY A 91 8.09 -8.11 6.18
N LEU A 92 7.18 -8.77 6.90
CA LEU A 92 7.28 -10.20 7.19
C LEU A 92 7.13 -11.06 5.92
N GLY A 93 6.21 -10.69 5.02
CA GLY A 93 6.04 -11.33 3.71
C GLY A 93 7.30 -11.24 2.85
N VAL A 94 7.93 -10.06 2.79
CA VAL A 94 9.22 -9.85 2.10
C VAL A 94 10.32 -10.71 2.70
N LYS A 95 10.38 -10.84 4.04
CA LYS A 95 11.37 -11.67 4.73
C LYS A 95 11.19 -13.17 4.41
N LEU A 96 9.95 -13.67 4.40
CA LEU A 96 9.66 -15.11 4.26
C LEU A 96 9.55 -15.56 2.79
N ALA A 97 8.89 -14.80 1.93
CA ALA A 97 8.68 -15.16 0.52
C ALA A 97 9.75 -14.56 -0.41
N GLY A 98 10.41 -13.49 0.01
CA GLY A 98 11.33 -12.70 -0.80
C GLY A 98 10.65 -11.56 -1.54
N ILE A 99 11.40 -10.49 -1.78
CA ILE A 99 10.89 -9.21 -2.32
C ILE A 99 10.08 -9.34 -3.62
N ALA A 100 10.51 -10.21 -4.54
CA ALA A 100 9.85 -10.35 -5.84
C ALA A 100 8.46 -10.98 -5.71
N ILE A 101 8.35 -12.08 -4.95
CA ILE A 101 7.08 -12.79 -4.74
C ILE A 101 6.16 -11.93 -3.86
N ALA A 102 6.69 -11.33 -2.79
CA ALA A 102 5.93 -10.47 -1.91
C ALA A 102 5.34 -9.26 -2.64
N ASN A 103 6.14 -8.54 -3.44
CA ASN A 103 5.65 -7.39 -4.20
C ASN A 103 4.57 -7.79 -5.22
N SER A 104 4.80 -8.85 -6.00
CA SER A 104 3.82 -9.29 -6.99
C SER A 104 2.48 -9.64 -6.36
N ILE A 105 2.49 -10.39 -5.24
CA ILE A 105 1.25 -10.82 -4.57
C ILE A 105 0.60 -9.66 -3.84
N ILE A 106 1.33 -8.94 -3.00
CA ILE A 106 0.76 -7.91 -2.13
C ILE A 106 0.26 -6.73 -2.94
N LEU A 107 1.10 -6.17 -3.82
CA LEU A 107 0.71 -5.01 -4.63
C LEU A 107 -0.34 -5.37 -5.67
N GLY A 108 -0.24 -6.57 -6.27
CA GLY A 108 -1.22 -7.07 -7.21
C GLY A 108 -2.58 -7.27 -6.54
N LEU A 109 -2.63 -7.95 -5.39
CA LEU A 109 -3.90 -8.21 -4.70
C LEU A 109 -4.51 -6.93 -4.14
N ASN A 110 -3.69 -6.03 -3.59
CA ASN A 110 -4.11 -4.69 -3.17
C ASN A 110 -4.76 -3.92 -4.33
N SER A 111 -4.13 -3.94 -5.51
CA SER A 111 -4.65 -3.25 -6.70
C SER A 111 -5.93 -3.90 -7.23
N ALA A 112 -5.98 -5.24 -7.26
CA ALA A 112 -7.14 -6.01 -7.70
C ALA A 112 -8.36 -5.73 -6.82
N ILE A 113 -8.21 -5.92 -5.50
CA ILE A 113 -9.30 -5.72 -4.54
C ILE A 113 -9.65 -4.24 -4.44
N GLY A 114 -8.65 -3.36 -4.35
CA GLY A 114 -8.84 -1.91 -4.28
C GLY A 114 -9.48 -1.31 -5.53
N SER A 115 -9.50 -2.02 -6.66
CA SER A 115 -10.20 -1.56 -7.87
C SER A 115 -11.61 -2.15 -7.98
N ILE A 116 -11.78 -3.45 -7.75
CA ILE A 116 -13.07 -4.14 -7.92
C ILE A 116 -14.02 -3.87 -6.75
N LEU A 117 -13.53 -4.00 -5.51
CA LEU A 117 -14.39 -4.02 -4.35
C LEU A 117 -15.15 -2.69 -4.15
N PRO A 118 -14.55 -1.52 -4.38
CA PRO A 118 -15.29 -0.26 -4.42
C PRO A 118 -16.40 -0.20 -5.45
N ILE A 119 -16.18 -0.74 -6.66
CA ILE A 119 -17.21 -0.75 -7.71
C ILE A 119 -18.40 -1.58 -7.26
N ILE A 120 -18.16 -2.77 -6.70
CA ILE A 120 -19.21 -3.65 -6.21
C ILE A 120 -20.01 -3.00 -5.08
N LEU A 121 -19.32 -2.34 -4.14
CA LEU A 121 -19.95 -1.83 -2.91
C LEU A 121 -20.59 -0.44 -3.07
N TYR A 122 -20.01 0.45 -3.87
CA TYR A 122 -20.42 1.86 -3.95
C TYR A 122 -20.95 2.29 -5.30
N SER A 123 -20.73 1.52 -6.37
CA SER A 123 -21.19 1.87 -7.72
C SER A 123 -21.47 0.63 -8.57
N PRO A 124 -22.35 -0.30 -8.11
CA PRO A 124 -22.61 -1.56 -8.82
C PRO A 124 -23.12 -1.33 -10.25
N GLU A 125 -23.79 -0.22 -10.51
CA GLU A 125 -24.25 0.20 -11.83
C GLU A 125 -23.11 0.41 -12.83
N LYS A 126 -21.89 0.72 -12.34
CA LYS A 126 -20.71 0.90 -13.20
C LYS A 126 -20.06 -0.41 -13.61
N PHE A 127 -20.41 -1.53 -12.96
CA PHE A 127 -19.76 -2.82 -13.17
C PHE A 127 -19.91 -3.33 -14.61
N LEU A 128 -21.11 -3.16 -15.20
CA LEU A 128 -21.43 -3.61 -16.57
C LEU A 128 -21.11 -2.56 -17.65
N THR A 129 -20.54 -1.41 -17.29
CA THR A 129 -20.13 -0.40 -18.27
C THR A 129 -18.86 -0.82 -18.99
N GLY A 130 -18.57 -0.26 -20.17
CA GLY A 130 -17.31 -0.53 -20.88
C GLY A 130 -16.05 -0.27 -20.02
N GLN A 131 -16.10 0.72 -19.13
CA GLN A 131 -15.04 0.95 -18.14
C GLN A 131 -14.97 -0.15 -17.07
N GLY A 132 -16.13 -0.56 -16.51
CA GLY A 132 -16.19 -1.64 -15.52
C GLY A 132 -15.71 -2.98 -16.06
N ILE A 133 -16.06 -3.32 -17.31
CA ILE A 133 -15.58 -4.51 -18.01
C ILE A 133 -14.06 -4.43 -18.18
N GLY A 134 -13.53 -3.29 -18.62
CA GLY A 134 -12.09 -3.08 -18.76
C GLY A 134 -11.31 -3.29 -17.45
N VAL A 135 -11.81 -2.72 -16.34
CA VAL A 135 -11.24 -2.94 -15.00
C VAL A 135 -11.31 -4.42 -14.61
N THR A 136 -12.43 -5.08 -14.85
CA THR A 136 -12.62 -6.50 -14.52
C THR A 136 -11.64 -7.40 -15.27
N ILE A 137 -11.45 -7.16 -16.58
CA ILE A 137 -10.46 -7.89 -17.39
C ILE A 137 -9.04 -7.62 -16.87
N ALA A 138 -8.70 -6.36 -16.58
CA ALA A 138 -7.38 -6.00 -16.05
C ALA A 138 -7.09 -6.71 -14.72
N VAL A 139 -8.07 -6.79 -13.82
CA VAL A 139 -7.94 -7.53 -12.56
C VAL A 139 -7.83 -9.04 -12.80
N ALA A 140 -8.58 -9.62 -13.73
CA ALA A 140 -8.45 -11.04 -14.07
C ALA A 140 -7.02 -11.39 -14.55
N VAL A 141 -6.45 -10.56 -15.43
CA VAL A 141 -5.06 -10.70 -15.90
C VAL A 141 -4.07 -10.55 -14.73
N MET A 142 -4.30 -9.60 -13.84
CA MET A 142 -3.47 -9.38 -12.66
C MET A 142 -3.48 -10.60 -11.72
N ILE A 143 -4.67 -11.17 -11.46
CA ILE A 143 -4.81 -12.40 -10.65
C ILE A 143 -4.07 -13.57 -11.31
N ALA A 144 -4.17 -13.73 -12.63
CA ALA A 144 -3.42 -14.76 -13.34
C ALA A 144 -1.90 -14.60 -13.15
N GLY A 145 -1.38 -13.37 -13.26
CA GLY A 145 0.04 -13.06 -13.00
C GLY A 145 0.47 -13.34 -11.56
N ILE A 146 -0.37 -13.02 -10.57
CA ILE A 146 -0.16 -13.34 -9.15
C ILE A 146 -0.06 -14.86 -8.95
N ILE A 147 -0.98 -15.63 -9.54
CA ILE A 147 -0.98 -17.09 -9.47
C ILE A 147 0.31 -17.66 -10.07
N MET A 148 0.76 -17.15 -11.22
CA MET A 148 2.02 -17.57 -11.84
C MET A 148 3.22 -17.28 -10.93
N CYS A 149 3.29 -16.09 -10.34
CA CYS A 149 4.36 -15.72 -9.40
C CYS A 149 4.37 -16.61 -8.14
N ALA A 150 3.19 -16.88 -7.57
CA ALA A 150 3.04 -17.76 -6.41
C ALA A 150 3.48 -19.20 -6.73
N ARG A 151 3.12 -19.74 -7.91
CA ARG A 151 3.55 -21.06 -8.36
C ARG A 151 5.06 -21.12 -8.57
N ALA A 152 5.65 -20.10 -9.20
CA ALA A 152 7.09 -20.02 -9.40
C ALA A 152 7.84 -19.99 -8.05
N GLY A 153 7.33 -19.24 -7.07
CA GLY A 153 7.88 -19.23 -5.71
C GLY A 153 7.84 -20.60 -5.04
N PHE A 154 6.71 -21.29 -5.12
CA PHE A 154 6.57 -22.64 -4.58
C PHE A 154 7.54 -23.65 -5.24
N LEU A 155 7.73 -23.55 -6.55
CA LEU A 155 8.67 -24.40 -7.28
C LEU A 155 10.12 -24.14 -6.85
N ARG A 156 10.54 -22.87 -6.79
CA ARG A 156 11.89 -22.47 -6.32
C ARG A 156 12.20 -23.04 -4.93
N ASP A 157 11.25 -22.91 -4.01
CA ASP A 157 11.46 -23.33 -2.63
C ASP A 157 11.44 -24.86 -2.50
N ARG A 158 10.64 -25.56 -3.33
CA ARG A 158 10.67 -27.02 -3.44
C ARG A 158 12.01 -27.53 -3.96
N ASP A 159 12.57 -26.87 -4.97
CA ASP A 159 13.86 -27.25 -5.53
C ASP A 159 15.01 -26.99 -4.55
N ARG A 160 14.95 -25.90 -3.76
CA ARG A 160 15.90 -25.65 -2.67
C ARG A 160 15.83 -26.71 -1.57
N ALA A 161 14.64 -27.09 -1.12
CA ALA A 161 14.47 -28.13 -0.09
C ALA A 161 15.00 -29.50 -0.54
N ARG A 162 14.92 -29.79 -1.85
CA ARG A 162 15.49 -31.02 -2.43
C ARG A 162 17.02 -31.00 -2.46
N GLN A 163 17.64 -29.82 -2.59
CA GLN A 163 19.08 -29.65 -2.68
C GLN A 163 19.78 -29.54 -1.31
N SER A 164 19.15 -28.94 -0.30
CA SER A 164 19.82 -28.67 0.99
C SER A 164 19.82 -29.85 1.98
N GLY A 165 19.05 -30.91 1.73
CA GLY A 165 18.90 -32.03 2.68
C GLY A 165 18.29 -31.63 4.04
N GLU A 166 17.88 -30.36 4.19
CA GLU A 166 17.17 -29.87 5.36
C GLU A 166 15.83 -30.59 5.50
N LYS A 167 15.32 -30.71 6.74
CA LYS A 167 14.01 -31.29 7.03
C LYS A 167 12.94 -30.62 6.14
N GLU A 168 12.57 -31.30 5.05
CA GLU A 168 11.70 -30.81 3.97
C GLU A 168 10.42 -30.14 4.50
N LYS A 169 9.92 -30.63 5.65
CA LYS A 169 8.75 -30.10 6.35
C LYS A 169 8.92 -28.68 6.89
N ALA A 170 10.10 -28.29 7.40
CA ALA A 170 10.33 -26.97 7.99
C ALA A 170 10.39 -25.87 6.91
N ALA A 171 11.16 -26.09 5.85
CA ALA A 171 11.26 -25.16 4.72
C ALA A 171 9.92 -24.97 3.98
N LYS A 172 9.15 -26.05 3.78
CA LYS A 172 7.77 -25.97 3.23
C LYS A 172 6.83 -25.17 4.13
N SER A 173 6.98 -25.27 5.45
CA SER A 173 6.13 -24.58 6.41
C SER A 173 6.33 -23.07 6.33
N ASP A 174 7.57 -22.61 6.25
CA ASP A 174 7.87 -21.18 6.25
C ASP A 174 7.55 -20.50 4.92
N ALA A 175 7.72 -21.18 3.79
CA ALA A 175 7.27 -20.69 2.48
C ALA A 175 5.74 -20.54 2.41
N LYS A 176 4.99 -21.53 2.91
CA LYS A 176 3.51 -21.46 2.99
C LYS A 176 3.06 -20.33 3.91
N LYS A 177 3.71 -20.14 5.07
CA LYS A 177 3.43 -19.01 5.97
C LYS A 177 3.69 -17.68 5.28
N GLY A 178 4.84 -17.54 4.61
CA GLY A 178 5.18 -16.33 3.86
C GLY A 178 4.14 -15.99 2.80
N LEU A 179 3.68 -17.00 2.05
CA LEU A 179 2.63 -16.82 1.06
C LEU A 179 1.31 -16.38 1.68
N LEU A 180 0.86 -17.04 2.76
CA LEU A 180 -0.37 -16.68 3.47
C LEU A 180 -0.32 -15.25 4.02
N ILE A 181 0.83 -14.85 4.57
CA ILE A 181 1.08 -13.49 5.06
C ILE A 181 1.02 -12.48 3.91
N CYS A 182 1.55 -12.81 2.73
CA CYS A 182 1.44 -11.95 1.55
C CYS A 182 -0.02 -11.78 1.10
N PHE A 183 -0.83 -12.85 1.10
CA PHE A 183 -2.26 -12.75 0.81
C PHE A 183 -3.00 -11.88 1.83
N ALA A 184 -2.77 -12.12 3.13
CA ALA A 184 -3.38 -11.32 4.19
C ALA A 184 -2.99 -9.83 4.09
N SER A 185 -1.71 -9.55 3.84
CA SER A 185 -1.19 -8.19 3.62
C SER A 185 -1.82 -7.54 2.39
N GLY A 186 -1.99 -8.25 1.28
CA GLY A 186 -2.64 -7.72 0.08
C GLY A 186 -4.12 -7.36 0.31
N ILE A 187 -4.87 -8.20 1.04
CA ILE A 187 -6.27 -7.94 1.39
C ILE A 187 -6.36 -6.75 2.32
N LEU A 188 -5.61 -6.74 3.43
CA LEU A 188 -5.60 -5.61 4.36
C LEU A 188 -5.10 -4.34 3.67
N GLY A 189 -4.17 -4.45 2.74
CA GLY A 189 -3.63 -3.33 1.97
C GLY A 189 -4.72 -2.57 1.21
N SER A 190 -5.72 -3.28 0.70
CA SER A 190 -6.83 -2.68 -0.05
C SER A 190 -7.67 -1.70 0.76
N SER A 191 -7.63 -1.79 2.10
CA SER A 191 -8.30 -0.84 3.01
C SER A 191 -7.88 0.61 2.77
N PHE A 192 -6.65 0.86 2.28
CA PHE A 192 -6.22 2.22 1.96
C PHE A 192 -7.08 2.87 0.86
N ASN A 193 -7.54 2.09 -0.12
CA ASN A 193 -8.44 2.62 -1.15
C ASN A 193 -9.79 3.06 -0.55
N PHE A 194 -10.31 2.30 0.42
CA PHE A 194 -11.50 2.71 1.18
C PHE A 194 -11.29 3.99 1.96
N ALA A 195 -10.10 4.19 2.54
CA ALA A 195 -9.75 5.47 3.17
C ALA A 195 -9.87 6.62 2.15
N MET A 196 -9.31 6.45 0.95
CA MET A 196 -9.37 7.49 -0.11
C MET A 196 -10.80 7.75 -0.60
N ILE A 197 -11.65 6.72 -0.71
CA ILE A 197 -13.07 6.88 -1.09
C ILE A 197 -13.83 7.64 0.00
N ASN A 198 -13.64 7.27 1.27
CA ASN A 198 -14.25 7.96 2.40
C ASN A 198 -13.72 9.39 2.55
N GLY A 199 -12.54 9.71 2.00
CA GLY A 199 -11.97 11.06 1.98
C GLY A 199 -12.58 11.99 0.93
N LYS A 200 -13.45 11.51 0.02
CA LYS A 200 -14.08 12.37 -1.00
C LYS A 200 -14.82 13.60 -0.45
N PRO A 201 -15.47 13.58 0.72
CA PRO A 201 -16.02 14.80 1.34
C PRO A 201 -14.94 15.83 1.70
N ILE A 202 -13.74 15.40 2.12
CA ILE A 202 -12.60 16.29 2.41
C ILE A 202 -12.18 17.00 1.11
N GLU A 203 -12.07 16.25 0.02
CA GLU A 203 -11.73 16.80 -1.29
C GLU A 203 -12.76 17.84 -1.77
N LYS A 204 -14.06 17.61 -1.51
CA LYS A 204 -15.11 18.57 -1.85
C LYS A 204 -14.99 19.87 -1.07
N ILE A 205 -14.68 19.80 0.22
CA ILE A 205 -14.43 20.99 1.04
C ILE A 205 -13.17 21.70 0.53
N ALA A 206 -12.09 20.98 0.22
CA ALA A 206 -10.88 21.57 -0.34
C ALA A 206 -11.15 22.35 -1.64
N VAL A 207 -11.98 21.79 -2.53
CA VAL A 207 -12.40 22.49 -3.77
C VAL A 207 -13.25 23.73 -3.45
N ALA A 208 -14.13 23.67 -2.45
CA ALA A 208 -14.90 24.84 -2.01
C ALA A 208 -14.02 25.96 -1.44
N HIS A 209 -12.88 25.61 -0.85
CA HIS A 209 -11.81 26.53 -0.41
C HIS A 209 -10.85 26.95 -1.54
N GLY A 210 -11.16 26.60 -2.80
CA GLY A 210 -10.41 27.07 -3.97
C GLY A 210 -9.29 26.14 -4.44
N ALA A 211 -9.17 24.93 -3.89
CA ALA A 211 -8.24 23.93 -4.44
C ALA A 211 -8.66 23.47 -5.84
N SER A 212 -7.69 23.22 -6.72
CA SER A 212 -7.97 22.57 -8.00
C SER A 212 -8.54 21.16 -7.78
N PRO A 213 -9.59 20.74 -8.52
CA PRO A 213 -10.11 19.37 -8.45
C PRO A 213 -9.06 18.30 -8.71
N THR A 214 -8.00 18.61 -9.46
CA THR A 214 -6.87 17.71 -9.71
C THR A 214 -6.03 17.47 -8.46
N TYR A 215 -5.88 18.48 -7.60
CA TYR A 215 -5.06 18.41 -6.40
C TYR A 215 -5.85 18.17 -5.12
N ALA A 216 -7.18 18.23 -5.16
CA ALA A 216 -8.05 18.10 -3.98
C ALA A 216 -7.76 16.85 -3.14
N THR A 217 -7.36 15.74 -3.78
CA THR A 217 -6.92 14.50 -3.10
C THR A 217 -5.76 14.72 -2.11
N ASN A 218 -4.93 15.76 -2.31
CA ASN A 218 -3.85 16.14 -1.41
C ASN A 218 -4.34 16.63 -0.04
N ALA A 219 -5.61 17.00 0.11
CA ALA A 219 -6.21 17.26 1.42
C ALA A 219 -6.48 15.97 2.23
N THR A 220 -6.72 14.85 1.53
CA THR A 220 -7.00 13.53 2.13
C THR A 220 -5.72 12.77 2.46
N TRP A 221 -4.70 12.86 1.59
CA TRP A 221 -3.45 12.10 1.71
C TRP A 221 -2.77 12.22 3.09
N PRO A 222 -2.60 13.41 3.70
CA PRO A 222 -1.97 13.52 5.01
C PRO A 222 -2.74 12.81 6.11
N VAL A 223 -4.08 12.88 6.11
CA VAL A 223 -4.92 12.23 7.12
C VAL A 223 -4.78 10.72 7.03
N ALA A 224 -4.91 10.17 5.81
CA ALA A 224 -4.79 8.74 5.58
C ALA A 224 -3.36 8.23 5.89
N LEU A 225 -2.33 8.83 5.28
CA LEU A 225 -0.97 8.34 5.41
C LEU A 225 -0.41 8.51 6.81
N THR A 226 -0.76 9.59 7.53
CA THR A 226 -0.35 9.75 8.93
C THR A 226 -0.97 8.66 9.81
N ALA A 227 -2.28 8.38 9.67
CA ALA A 227 -2.93 7.34 10.44
C ALA A 227 -2.33 5.95 10.19
N GLY A 228 -2.04 5.61 8.93
CA GLY A 228 -1.34 4.37 8.59
C GLY A 228 0.10 4.34 9.10
N CYS A 229 0.80 5.47 9.03
CA CYS A 229 2.18 5.61 9.49
C CYS A 229 2.29 5.44 11.01
N LEU A 230 1.32 5.91 11.80
CA LEU A 230 1.32 5.71 13.26
C LEU A 230 1.41 4.22 13.63
N VAL A 231 0.70 3.34 12.92
CA VAL A 231 0.76 1.89 13.16
C VAL A 231 2.17 1.35 12.86
N ALA A 232 2.79 1.81 11.76
CA ALA A 232 4.15 1.43 11.39
C ALA A 232 5.18 1.94 12.41
N ILE A 233 5.05 3.19 12.88
CA ILE A 233 5.91 3.79 13.90
C ILE A 233 5.83 3.00 15.20
N VAL A 234 4.63 2.72 15.70
CA VAL A 234 4.43 1.94 16.94
C VAL A 234 5.11 0.58 16.84
N TYR A 235 5.01 -0.09 15.69
CA TYR A 235 5.67 -1.37 15.48
C TYR A 235 7.20 -1.25 15.41
N CYS A 236 7.73 -0.23 14.74
CA CYS A 236 9.17 0.01 14.69
C CYS A 236 9.73 0.29 16.09
N LEU A 237 9.06 1.14 16.87
CA LEU A 237 9.44 1.43 18.25
C LEU A 237 9.39 0.18 19.14
N PHE A 238 8.35 -0.65 18.99
CA PHE A 238 8.27 -1.93 19.67
C PHE A 238 9.45 -2.85 19.32
N LEU A 239 9.82 -2.95 18.05
CA LEU A 239 10.98 -3.73 17.61
C LEU A 239 12.28 -3.16 18.19
N MET A 240 12.44 -1.84 18.24
CA MET A 240 13.63 -1.22 18.80
C MET A 240 13.83 -1.55 20.28
N VAL A 241 12.74 -1.52 21.05
CA VAL A 241 12.76 -1.91 22.47
C VAL A 241 13.06 -3.40 22.61
N LYS A 242 12.41 -4.25 21.80
CA LYS A 242 12.60 -5.71 21.82
C LYS A 242 14.03 -6.12 21.46
N ASN A 243 14.59 -5.48 20.44
CA ASN A 243 15.93 -5.76 19.91
C ASN A 243 17.03 -4.98 20.65
N LYS A 244 16.66 -4.07 21.56
CA LYS A 244 17.57 -3.21 22.36
C LYS A 244 18.53 -2.37 21.51
N ASN A 245 18.06 -1.87 20.37
CA ASN A 245 18.89 -1.13 19.42
C ASN A 245 18.39 0.32 19.18
N GLY A 246 17.55 0.86 20.06
CA GLY A 246 16.96 2.20 19.87
C GLY A 246 17.94 3.39 19.90
N ARG A 247 19.24 3.15 20.11
CA ARG A 247 20.30 4.17 20.03
C ARG A 247 21.15 4.05 18.76
N ASP A 248 20.87 3.09 17.89
CA ASP A 248 21.72 2.70 16.76
C ASP A 248 21.33 3.42 15.45
N PHE A 249 21.07 4.73 15.54
CA PHE A 249 20.81 5.62 14.38
C PHE A 249 22.11 6.19 13.79
#